data_AF-W4LN90-F1
#
_entry.id   AF-W4LN90-F1
#
_cell.length_a   1.000
_cell.length_b   1.000
_cell.length_c   1.000
_cell.angle_alpha   90.00
_cell.angle_beta   90.00
_cell.angle_gamma   90.00
#
_symmetry.space_group_name_H-M   'P 1'
#
loop_
_entity.id
_entity.type
_entity.pdbx_description
1 polymer ?
#
loop_
_entity_poly.entity_id
_entity_poly.type
_entity_poly.pdbx_seq_one_letter_code
_entity_poly.pdbx_strand_id
1 'polypeptide(L)'
;MTTVSTADPQFQSAIEACVVALKRMADYELNATLSQRMHELGERKEYLNPEEHEELLALVDFTQKRTVEKLEARAALSRLRAALPDLLPES
;
A
#
# COMPACT_ATOMS: atom_id res chain seq x y z
N MET A 1 12.46 25.51 20.10
CA MET A 1 12.28 24.20 19.46
C MET A 1 11.94 23.22 20.55
N THR A 2 10.72 22.71 20.58
CA THR A 2 10.30 21.69 21.53
C THR A 2 10.92 20.37 21.08
N THR A 3 11.88 19.85 21.85
CA THR A 3 12.45 18.53 21.62
C THR A 3 11.39 17.49 21.98
N VAL A 4 10.82 16.83 20.98
CA VAL A 4 9.92 15.70 21.20
C VAL A 4 10.78 14.50 21.62
N SER A 5 10.50 13.95 22.79
CA SER A 5 11.19 12.76 23.28
C SER A 5 10.61 11.52 22.61
N THR A 6 11.47 10.62 22.12
CA THR A 6 11.04 9.31 21.62
C THR A 6 10.51 8.39 22.73
N ALA A 7 10.75 8.74 24.00
CA ALA A 7 10.19 8.08 25.17
C ALA A 7 8.82 8.67 25.62
N ASP A 8 8.33 9.72 24.95
CA ASP A 8 7.01 10.28 25.24
C ASP A 8 5.92 9.29 24.79
N PRO A 9 5.03 8.81 25.69
CA PRO A 9 3.96 7.89 25.33
C PRO A 9 3.06 8.39 24.19
N GLN A 10 2.85 9.70 24.09
CA GLN A 10 2.04 10.28 23.01
C GLN A 10 2.76 10.18 21.66
N PHE A 11 4.08 10.38 21.63
CA PHE A 11 4.90 10.17 20.44
C PHE A 11 4.87 8.69 20.03
N GLN A 12 5.07 7.77 20.97
CA GLN A 12 5.08 6.34 20.71
C GLN A 12 3.74 5.87 20.11
N SER A 13 2.62 6.26 20.73
CA SER A 13 1.29 5.92 20.25
C SER A 13 1.01 6.48 18.84
N ALA A 14 1.48 7.70 18.54
CA ALA A 14 1.35 8.27 17.20
C ALA A 14 2.16 7.47 16.16
N ILE A 15 3.40 7.11 16.47
CA ILE A 15 4.25 6.30 15.59
C ILE A 15 3.64 4.91 15.35
N GLU A 16 3.14 4.26 16.40
CA GLU A 16 2.45 2.97 16.28
C GLU A 16 1.24 3.04 15.36
N ALA A 17 0.40 4.07 15.51
CA ALA A 17 -0.76 4.29 14.65
C ALA A 17 -0.35 4.49 13.18
N CYS A 18 0.71 5.26 12.92
CA CYS A 18 1.27 5.44 11.58
C CYS A 18 1.79 4.10 11.01
N VAL A 19 2.51 3.32 11.81
CA VAL A 19 3.02 2.00 11.39
C VAL A 19 1.88 1.05 11.05
N VAL A 20 0.81 1.02 11.84
CA VAL A 20 -0.37 0.20 11.55
C VAL A 20 -1.03 0.62 10.23
N ALA A 21 -1.19 1.93 10.00
CA ALA A 21 -1.76 2.43 8.75
C ALA A 21 -0.89 2.08 7.53
N LEU A 22 0.43 2.28 7.63
CA LEU A 22 1.38 1.95 6.58
C LEU A 22 1.44 0.45 6.31
N LYS A 23 1.38 -0.41 7.34
CA LYS A 23 1.30 -1.87 7.19
C LYS A 23 0.08 -2.29 6.37
N ARG A 24 -1.09 -1.72 6.67
CA ARG A 24 -2.32 -2.00 5.88
C ARG A 24 -2.16 -1.68 4.39
N MET A 25 -1.44 -0.61 4.06
CA MET A 25 -1.14 -0.27 2.65
C MET A 25 -0.06 -1.17 2.05
N ALA A 26 1.00 -1.46 2.80
CA ALA A 26 2.12 -2.31 2.40
C ALA A 26 1.74 -3.78 2.15
N ASP A 27 0.71 -4.25 2.86
CA ASP A 27 0.18 -5.60 2.79
C ASP A 27 -1.11 -5.69 1.96
N TYR A 28 -1.51 -4.58 1.33
CA TYR A 28 -2.67 -4.59 0.45
C TYR A 28 -2.47 -5.61 -0.69
N GLU A 29 -3.50 -6.41 -0.91
CA GLU A 29 -3.63 -7.30 -2.05
C GLU A 29 -4.92 -6.98 -2.80
N LEU A 30 -4.84 -7.08 -4.13
CA LEU A 30 -6.02 -6.92 -4.95
C LEU A 30 -7.01 -8.04 -4.62
N ASN A 31 -8.28 -7.68 -4.49
CA ASN A 31 -9.34 -8.66 -4.30
C ASN A 31 -9.29 -9.74 -5.41
N ALA A 32 -9.41 -11.01 -5.03
CA ALA A 32 -9.28 -12.14 -5.95
C ALA A 32 -10.24 -12.07 -7.15
N THR A 33 -11.48 -11.62 -6.95
CA THR A 33 -12.47 -11.44 -8.02
C THR A 33 -12.03 -10.36 -9.01
N LEU A 34 -11.50 -9.23 -8.53
CA LEU A 34 -10.97 -8.17 -9.39
C LEU A 34 -9.72 -8.63 -10.14
N SER A 35 -8.85 -9.40 -9.48
CA SER A 35 -7.66 -9.98 -10.11
C SER A 35 -8.04 -10.94 -11.23
N GLN A 36 -9.03 -11.81 -10.98
CA GLN A 36 -9.54 -12.74 -11.98
C GLN A 36 -10.20 -11.99 -13.15
N ARG A 37 -11.04 -10.98 -12.87
CA ARG A 37 -11.69 -10.17 -13.90
C ARG A 37 -10.68 -9.45 -14.78
N MET A 38 -9.65 -8.84 -14.19
CA MET A 38 -8.57 -8.19 -14.92
C MET A 38 -7.82 -9.19 -15.83
N HIS A 39 -7.55 -10.39 -15.33
CA HIS A 39 -6.93 -11.45 -16.12
C HIS A 39 -7.80 -11.88 -17.30
N GLU A 40 -9.08 -12.18 -17.06
CA GLU A 40 -10.04 -12.56 -18.09
C GLU A 40 -10.16 -11.50 -19.19
N LEU A 41 -10.26 -10.22 -18.83
CA LEU A 41 -10.30 -9.11 -19.78
C LEU A 41 -8.99 -8.98 -20.57
N GLY A 42 -7.85 -9.16 -19.89
CA GLY A 42 -6.52 -9.11 -20.52
C GLY A 42 -6.29 -10.20 -21.57
N GLU A 43 -6.76 -11.43 -21.30
CA GLU A 43 -6.61 -12.58 -22.22
C GLU A 43 -7.38 -12.37 -23.53
N ARG A 44 -8.56 -11.73 -23.48
CA ARG A 44 -9.39 -11.48 -24.67
C ARG A 44 -9.41 -10.02 -25.12
N LYS A 45 -8.37 -9.25 -24.80
CA LYS A 45 -8.27 -7.79 -25.04
C LYS A 45 -8.63 -7.33 -26.47
N GLU A 46 -8.39 -8.19 -27.46
CA GLU A 46 -8.65 -7.91 -28.89
C GLU A 46 -10.14 -8.00 -29.27
N TYR A 47 -10.95 -8.61 -28.41
CA TYR A 47 -12.37 -8.87 -28.63
C TYR A 47 -13.28 -8.12 -27.64
N LEU A 48 -12.70 -7.21 -26.85
CA LEU A 48 -13.46 -6.43 -25.89
C LEU A 48 -14.37 -5.44 -26.61
N ASN A 49 -15.59 -5.33 -26.11
CA ASN A 49 -16.41 -4.19 -26.46
C ASN A 49 -15.87 -2.90 -25.77
N PRO A 50 -16.34 -1.70 -26.15
CA PRO A 50 -15.84 -0.45 -25.57
C PRO A 50 -15.94 -0.38 -24.03
N GLU A 51 -17.03 -0.85 -23.44
CA GLU A 51 -17.24 -0.83 -21.98
C GLU A 51 -16.26 -1.74 -21.26
N GLU A 52 -16.01 -2.94 -21.79
CA GLU A 52 -15.06 -3.89 -21.24
C GLU A 52 -13.61 -3.41 -21.39
N HIS A 53 -13.29 -2.71 -22.47
CA HIS A 53 -11.99 -2.08 -22.66
C HIS A 53 -11.76 -0.95 -21.65
N GLU A 54 -12.77 -0.10 -21.41
CA GLU A 54 -12.73 0.92 -20.36
C GLU A 54 -12.58 0.31 -18.97
N GLU A 55 -13.31 -0.78 -18.68
CA GLU A 55 -13.17 -1.54 -17.43
C GLU A 55 -11.74 -2.05 -17.25
N LEU A 56 -11.15 -2.66 -18.28
CA LEU A 56 -9.77 -3.17 -18.22
C LEU A 56 -8.78 -2.03 -17.94
N LEU A 57 -8.90 -0.89 -18.61
CA LEU A 57 -8.03 0.26 -18.38
C LEU A 57 -8.20 0.83 -16.96
N ALA A 58 -9.42 0.89 -16.44
CA ALA A 58 -9.67 1.33 -15.07
C ALA A 58 -9.06 0.38 -14.03
N LEU A 59 -9.13 -0.93 -14.25
CA LEU A 59 -8.50 -1.94 -13.40
C LEU A 59 -6.96 -1.83 -13.44
N VAL A 60 -6.38 -1.59 -14.62
CA VAL A 60 -4.93 -1.38 -14.78
C VAL A 60 -4.48 -0.11 -14.04
N ASP A 61 -5.16 1.02 -14.22
CA ASP A 61 -4.84 2.27 -13.53
C ASP A 61 -4.96 2.12 -12.00
N PHE A 62 -6.03 1.47 -11.54
CA PHE A 62 -6.22 1.17 -10.12
C PHE A 62 -5.08 0.32 -9.55
N THR A 63 -4.71 -0.78 -10.22
CA THR A 63 -3.65 -1.68 -9.75
C THR A 63 -2.27 -1.04 -9.79
N GLN A 64 -2.02 -0.17 -10.77
CA GLN A 64 -0.79 0.61 -10.83
C GLN A 64 -0.69 1.58 -9.65
N LYS A 65 -1.74 2.37 -9.38
CA LYS A 65 -1.80 3.29 -8.23
C LYS A 65 -1.60 2.55 -6.91
N ARG A 66 -2.31 1.43 -6.70
CA ARG A 66 -2.17 0.60 -5.50
C ARG A 66 -0.78 0.00 -5.34
N THR A 67 -0.13 -0.35 -6.44
CA THR A 67 1.25 -0.86 -6.42
C THR A 67 2.23 0.24 -5.97
N VAL A 68 2.09 1.46 -6.47
CA VAL A 68 2.91 2.61 -6.05
C VAL A 68 2.72 2.86 -4.55
N GLU A 69 1.48 3.01 -4.09
CA GLU A 69 1.17 3.23 -2.67
C GLU A 69 1.74 2.12 -1.76
N LYS A 70 1.64 0.86 -2.20
CA LYS A 70 2.19 -0.30 -1.49
C LYS A 70 3.72 -0.21 -1.36
N LEU A 71 4.41 0.12 -2.45
CA LEU A 71 5.87 0.26 -2.46
C LEU A 71 6.33 1.45 -1.61
N GLU A 72 5.63 2.58 -1.68
CA GLU A 72 5.89 3.76 -0.85
C GLU A 72 5.69 3.45 0.64
N ALA A 73 4.62 2.74 0.99
CA ALA A 73 4.37 2.33 2.36
C ALA A 73 5.47 1.39 2.90
N ARG A 74 5.92 0.42 2.08
CA ARG A 74 7.06 -0.46 2.41
C ARG A 74 8.35 0.34 2.62
N ALA A 75 8.64 1.30 1.75
CA ALA A 75 9.81 2.16 1.87
C ALA A 75 9.73 3.04 3.14
N ALA A 76 8.56 3.60 3.44
CA ALA A 76 8.33 4.39 4.65
C ALA A 76 8.52 3.55 5.93
N LEU A 77 7.98 2.33 5.98
CA LEU A 77 8.18 1.40 7.09
C LEU A 77 9.66 1.06 7.29
N SER A 78 10.39 0.80 6.20
CA SER A 78 11.83 0.55 6.27
C SER A 78 12.60 1.75 6.84
N ARG A 79 12.29 2.97 6.39
CA ARG A 79 12.89 4.21 6.91
C ARG A 79 12.55 4.45 8.39
N LEU A 80 11.31 4.20 8.80
CA LEU A 80 10.89 4.34 10.20
C LEU A 80 11.64 3.38 11.12
N ARG A 81 11.81 2.12 10.71
CA ARG A 81 12.62 1.14 11.47
C ARG A 81 14.07 1.59 11.61
N ALA A 82 14.68 2.07 10.53
CA ALA A 82 16.06 2.56 10.56
C ALA A 82 16.23 3.80 11.46
N ALA A 83 15.21 4.67 11.52
CA ALA A 83 15.24 5.90 12.33
C ALA A 83 14.91 5.67 13.81
N LEU A 84 14.10 4.65 14.13
CA LEU A 84 13.55 4.38 15.46
C LEU A 84 13.67 2.89 15.84
N PRO A 85 14.89 2.31 15.88
CA PRO A 85 15.08 0.87 16.08
C PRO A 85 14.57 0.36 17.43
N ASP A 86 14.66 1.17 18.48
CA ASP A 86 14.21 0.80 19.84
C ASP A 86 12.68 0.76 19.97
N LEU A 87 11.97 1.45 19.08
CA LEU A 87 10.50 1.53 19.06
C LEU A 87 9.88 0.53 18.09
N LEU A 88 10.60 0.15 17.04
CA LEU A 88 10.11 -0.69 15.96
C LEU A 88 11.12 -1.81 15.66
N PRO A 89 11.19 -2.84 16.52
CA PRO A 89 12.10 -3.96 16.31
C PRO A 89 11.78 -4.70 15.00
N GLU A 90 12.82 -5.24 14.35
CA GLU A 90 12.64 -6.11 13.19
C GLU A 90 11.83 -7.34 13.61
N SER A 91 10.66 -7.52 12.99
CA SER A 91 9.81 -8.71 13.12
C SER A 91 10.07 -9.63 11.95
#